data_AF-A0A0W1RDP7-F1
#
_entry.id   AF-A0A0W1RDP7-F1
#
_cell.length_a   1.000
_cell.length_b   1.000
_cell.length_c   1.000
_cell.angle_alpha   90.00
_cell.angle_beta   90.00
_cell.angle_gamma   90.00
#
_symmetry.space_group_name_H-M   'P 1'
#
loop_
_entity.id
_entity.type
_entity.pdbx_description
1 polymer ?
#
loop_
_entity_poly.entity_id
_entity_poly.type
_entity_poly.pdbx_seq_one_letter_code
_entity_poly.pdbx_strand_id
1 'polypeptide(L)'
;MNISRSALVAAGVALSAFLVVATLVIELASSTLAFSVLVGIPVGFVAAVVAGVATNRRYGSFAPGRRRLVEFIAGFGYSVAALGALRYAVPPTRPLLGFETVLAVAVVVSLALAVRSVVEQSP
;
A
#
# COMPACT_ATOMS: atom_id res chain seq x y z
N MET A 1 -6.40 5.67 -22.77
CA MET A 1 -6.60 4.34 -22.17
C MET A 1 -7.24 4.54 -20.81
N ASN A 2 -8.53 4.23 -20.64
CA ASN A 2 -9.25 4.48 -19.39
C ASN A 2 -8.87 3.39 -18.36
N ILE A 3 -8.18 3.78 -17.28
CA ILE A 3 -7.80 2.86 -16.21
C ILE A 3 -9.05 2.55 -15.38
N SER A 4 -9.35 1.26 -15.19
CA SER A 4 -10.50 0.84 -14.38
C SER A 4 -10.26 1.05 -12.89
N ARG A 5 -11.32 1.37 -12.12
CA ARG A 5 -11.23 1.53 -10.65
C ARG A 5 -10.65 0.28 -9.97
N SER A 6 -10.99 -0.91 -10.46
CA SER A 6 -10.44 -2.17 -9.93
C SER A 6 -8.93 -2.28 -10.12
N ALA A 7 -8.40 -1.81 -11.26
CA ALA A 7 -6.96 -1.83 -11.52
C ALA A 7 -6.19 -0.88 -10.60
N LEU A 8 -6.73 0.32 -10.36
CA LEU A 8 -6.15 1.28 -9.40
C LEU A 8 -6.14 0.72 -7.97
N VAL A 9 -7.26 0.17 -7.52
CA VAL A 9 -7.35 -0.43 -6.17
C VAL A 9 -6.41 -1.63 -6.06
N ALA A 10 -6.34 -2.50 -7.08
CA ALA A 10 -5.45 -3.64 -7.09
C ALA A 10 -3.97 -3.25 -7.02
N ALA A 11 -3.55 -2.21 -7.75
CA ALA A 11 -2.19 -1.72 -7.72
C ALA A 11 -1.81 -1.13 -6.34
N GLY A 12 -2.70 -0.37 -5.71
CA GLY A 12 -2.48 0.11 -4.35
C GLY A 12 -2.38 -1.02 -3.34
N VAL A 13 -3.24 -2.05 -3.45
CA VAL A 13 -3.18 -3.24 -2.57
C VAL A 13 -1.89 -4.01 -2.79
N ALA A 14 -1.45 -4.16 -4.03
CA ALA A 14 -0.17 -4.79 -4.35
C ALA A 14 1.00 -4.02 -3.71
N LEU A 15 1.00 -2.68 -3.77
CA LEU A 15 2.00 -1.84 -3.10
C LEU A 15 1.99 -2.05 -1.59
N SER A 16 0.82 -2.05 -0.95
CA SER A 16 0.72 -2.31 0.50
C SER A 16 1.24 -3.68 0.88
N ALA A 17 0.85 -4.72 0.13
CA ALA A 17 1.31 -6.08 0.37
C ALA A 17 2.83 -6.21 0.17
N PHE A 18 3.38 -5.59 -0.88
CA PHE A 18 4.82 -5.52 -1.12
C PHE A 18 5.54 -4.92 0.09
N LEU A 19 5.14 -3.71 0.50
CA LEU A 19 5.80 -2.95 1.55
C LEU A 19 5.76 -3.70 2.88
N VAL A 20 4.59 -4.22 3.27
CA VAL A 20 4.43 -4.96 4.54
C VAL A 20 5.24 -6.24 4.53
N VAL A 21 5.09 -7.07 3.49
CA VAL A 21 5.76 -8.39 3.45
C VAL A 21 7.27 -8.23 3.29
N ALA A 22 7.74 -7.33 2.43
CA ALA A 22 9.16 -7.08 2.28
C ALA A 22 9.77 -6.60 3.60
N THR A 23 9.16 -5.62 4.27
CA THR A 23 9.69 -5.08 5.53
C THR A 23 9.70 -6.14 6.62
N LEU A 24 8.61 -6.90 6.79
CA LEU A 24 8.55 -7.99 7.76
C LEU A 24 9.61 -9.06 7.51
N VAL A 25 9.77 -9.50 6.26
CA VAL A 25 10.79 -10.51 5.93
C VAL A 25 12.19 -9.96 6.13
N ILE A 26 12.45 -8.70 5.78
CA ILE A 26 13.75 -8.05 6.01
C ILE A 26 14.06 -7.97 7.50
N GLU A 27 13.12 -7.51 8.32
CA GLU A 27 13.30 -7.42 9.77
C GLU A 27 13.53 -8.80 10.38
N LEU A 28 12.68 -9.78 10.05
CA LEU A 28 12.81 -11.13 10.58
C LEU A 28 14.14 -11.77 10.18
N ALA A 29 14.53 -11.64 8.91
CA ALA A 29 15.77 -12.19 8.40
C ALA A 29 17.00 -11.39 8.81
N SER A 30 16.88 -10.10 9.18
CA SER A 30 18.02 -9.29 9.65
C SER A 30 18.65 -9.83 10.93
N SER A 31 17.86 -10.54 11.74
CA SER A 31 18.35 -11.25 12.93
C SER A 31 19.27 -12.43 12.59
N THR A 32 19.22 -12.93 11.35
CA THR A 32 19.81 -14.22 10.96
C THR A 32 20.77 -14.12 9.77
N LEU A 33 20.55 -13.17 8.84
CA LEU A 33 21.25 -13.06 7.57
C LEU A 33 21.68 -11.62 7.30
N ALA A 34 22.97 -11.42 6.98
CA ALA A 34 23.51 -10.13 6.57
C ALA A 34 22.88 -9.58 5.26
N PHE A 35 22.24 -10.45 4.47
CA PHE A 35 21.61 -10.13 3.18
C PHE A 35 20.10 -10.33 3.18
N SER A 36 19.44 -10.01 4.29
CA SER A 36 17.97 -10.12 4.44
C SER A 36 17.19 -9.42 3.33
N VAL A 37 17.71 -8.33 2.77
CA VAL A 37 17.13 -7.59 1.65
C VAL A 37 16.99 -8.43 0.38
N LEU A 38 17.95 -9.33 0.10
CA LEU A 38 17.92 -10.19 -1.09
C LEU A 38 16.77 -11.19 -1.05
N VAL A 39 16.31 -11.56 0.14
CA VAL A 39 15.16 -12.48 0.31
C VAL A 39 13.86 -11.70 0.46
N GLY A 40 13.87 -10.60 1.20
CA GLY A 40 12.67 -9.82 1.49
C GLY A 40 12.05 -9.17 0.26
N ILE A 41 12.84 -8.61 -0.65
CA ILE A 41 12.31 -7.96 -1.85
C ILE A 41 11.58 -8.97 -2.76
N PRO A 42 12.17 -10.13 -3.15
CA PRO A 42 11.47 -11.12 -3.96
C PRO A 42 10.20 -11.66 -3.29
N VAL A 43 10.24 -11.97 -2.00
CA VAL A 43 9.08 -12.49 -1.27
C VAL A 43 7.97 -11.44 -1.21
N GLY A 44 8.31 -10.18 -0.92
CA GLY A 44 7.38 -9.06 -0.98
C GLY A 44 6.77 -8.91 -2.38
N PHE A 45 7.56 -9.05 -3.44
CA PHE A 45 7.08 -8.94 -4.82
C PHE A 45 6.07 -10.04 -5.16
N VAL A 46 6.33 -11.29 -4.78
CA VAL A 46 5.37 -12.39 -4.97
C VAL A 46 4.06 -12.10 -4.23
N ALA A 47 4.13 -11.64 -2.98
CA ALA A 47 2.94 -11.27 -2.21
C ALA A 47 2.15 -10.12 -2.89
N ALA A 48 2.84 -9.13 -3.43
CA ALA A 48 2.25 -8.02 -4.17
C ALA A 48 1.47 -8.50 -5.39
N VAL A 49 2.07 -9.38 -6.20
CA VAL A 49 1.42 -9.95 -7.40
C VAL A 49 0.18 -10.74 -7.00
N VAL A 50 0.28 -11.62 -6.00
CA VAL A 50 -0.85 -12.43 -5.53
C VAL A 50 -1.99 -11.54 -5.03
N ALA A 51 -1.69 -10.56 -4.17
CA ALA A 51 -2.68 -9.65 -3.62
C ALA A 51 -3.33 -8.76 -4.69
N GLY A 52 -2.54 -8.22 -5.62
CA GLY A 52 -3.02 -7.40 -6.72
C GLY A 52 -3.92 -8.19 -7.68
N VAL A 53 -3.49 -9.37 -8.12
CA VAL A 53 -4.28 -10.23 -9.01
C VAL A 53 -5.58 -10.68 -8.34
N ALA A 54 -5.52 -11.12 -7.08
CA ALA A 54 -6.70 -11.53 -6.33
C ALA A 54 -7.69 -10.37 -6.15
N THR A 55 -7.18 -9.17 -5.85
CA THR A 55 -8.01 -7.96 -5.70
C THR A 55 -8.66 -7.58 -7.03
N ASN A 56 -7.89 -7.50 -8.12
CA ASN A 56 -8.44 -7.10 -9.42
C ASN A 56 -9.55 -8.04 -9.89
N ARG A 57 -9.37 -9.35 -9.68
CA ARG A 57 -10.36 -10.37 -10.06
C ARG A 57 -11.61 -10.35 -9.20
N ARG A 58 -11.50 -10.02 -7.90
CA ARG A 58 -12.62 -10.14 -6.95
C ARG A 58 -13.27 -8.80 -6.58
N TYR A 59 -12.69 -7.65 -6.92
CA TYR A 59 -13.18 -6.33 -6.53
C TYR A 59 -14.64 -6.08 -6.93
N GLY A 60 -15.04 -6.56 -8.11
CA GLY A 60 -16.43 -6.50 -8.59
C GLY A 60 -17.42 -7.23 -7.67
N SER A 61 -17.00 -8.33 -7.05
CA SER A 61 -17.83 -9.19 -6.19
C SER A 61 -17.83 -8.81 -4.70
N PHE A 62 -17.03 -7.82 -4.29
CA PHE A 62 -16.92 -7.46 -2.88
C PHE A 62 -18.14 -6.71 -2.38
N ALA A 63 -18.63 -7.12 -1.20
CA ALA A 63 -19.62 -6.37 -0.44
C ALA A 63 -19.09 -4.95 -0.11
N PRO A 64 -19.97 -3.96 0.13
CA PRO A 64 -19.56 -2.57 0.35
C PRO A 64 -18.51 -2.39 1.44
N GLY A 65 -18.66 -3.07 2.59
CA GLY A 65 -17.69 -3.02 3.69
C GLY A 65 -16.32 -3.54 3.29
N ARG A 66 -16.26 -4.62 2.50
CA ARG A 66 -14.99 -5.20 2.03
C ARG A 66 -14.35 -4.32 0.96
N ARG A 67 -15.13 -3.68 0.09
CA ARG A 67 -14.60 -2.68 -0.86
C ARG A 67 -13.93 -1.51 -0.14
N ARG A 68 -14.56 -0.97 0.91
CA ARG A 68 -13.99 0.12 1.75
C ARG A 68 -12.65 -0.27 2.34
N LEU A 69 -12.57 -1.48 2.91
CA LEU A 69 -11.34 -1.98 3.52
C LEU A 69 -10.22 -2.11 2.48
N VAL A 70 -10.52 -2.64 1.30
CA VAL A 70 -9.55 -2.81 0.22
C VAL A 70 -9.11 -1.45 -0.35
N GLU A 71 -10.00 -0.46 -0.43
CA GLU A 71 -9.66 0.92 -0.83
C GLU A 71 -8.79 1.63 0.22
N PHE A 72 -9.06 1.43 1.51
CA PHE A 72 -8.19 1.89 2.59
C PHE A 72 -6.78 1.31 2.43
N ILE A 73 -6.67 -0.01 2.26
CA ILE A 73 -5.39 -0.69 2.05
C ILE A 73 -4.69 -0.13 0.81
N ALA A 74 -5.42 0.11 -0.29
CA ALA A 74 -4.83 0.69 -1.49
C ALA A 74 -4.27 2.10 -1.25
N GLY A 75 -5.04 2.95 -0.56
CA GLY A 75 -4.63 4.30 -0.19
C GLY A 75 -3.36 4.32 0.65
N PHE A 76 -3.20 3.34 1.54
CA PHE A 76 -2.03 3.25 2.43
C PHE A 76 -0.75 3.04 1.63
N GLY A 77 -0.76 2.04 0.73
CA GLY A 77 0.39 1.69 -0.10
C GLY A 77 0.80 2.84 -1.01
N TYR A 78 -0.16 3.51 -1.63
CA TYR A 78 0.12 4.70 -2.44
C TYR A 78 0.71 5.84 -1.64
N SER A 79 0.19 6.10 -0.44
CA SER A 79 0.65 7.21 0.40
C SER A 79 2.08 6.97 0.88
N VAL A 80 2.38 5.77 1.36
CA VAL A 80 3.74 5.41 1.80
C VAL A 80 4.72 5.49 0.62
N ALA A 81 4.34 4.94 -0.54
CA ALA A 81 5.18 4.99 -1.74
C ALA A 81 5.43 6.43 -2.22
N ALA A 82 4.40 7.27 -2.27
CA ALA A 82 4.51 8.66 -2.70
C ALA A 82 5.36 9.50 -1.74
N LEU A 83 5.17 9.36 -0.43
CA LEU A 83 5.96 10.07 0.57
C LEU A 83 7.41 9.57 0.59
N GLY A 84 7.63 8.26 0.42
CA GLY A 84 8.97 7.70 0.26
C GLY A 84 9.69 8.26 -0.97
N ALA A 85 9.00 8.32 -2.11
CA ALA A 85 9.52 8.92 -3.33
C ALA A 85 9.84 10.41 -3.16
N LEU A 86 8.96 11.16 -2.48
CA LEU A 86 9.17 12.58 -2.18
C LEU A 86 10.40 12.78 -1.29
N ARG A 87 10.52 11.97 -0.22
CA ARG A 87 11.68 11.98 0.69
C ARG A 87 13.00 11.69 -0.04
N TYR A 88 12.95 10.80 -1.04
CA TYR A 88 14.09 10.45 -1.86
C TYR A 88 14.46 11.56 -2.85
N ALA A 89 13.48 12.04 -3.61
CA ALA A 89 13.67 13.00 -4.70
C ALA A 89 13.91 14.44 -4.24
N VAL A 90 13.40 14.83 -3.06
CA VAL A 90 13.46 16.20 -2.53
C VAL A 90 14.22 16.19 -1.20
N PRO A 91 15.56 16.37 -1.19
CA PRO A 91 16.37 16.28 0.02
C PRO A 91 15.89 17.16 1.20
N PRO A 92 15.37 18.39 0.99
CA PRO A 92 14.82 19.20 2.08
C PRO A 92 13.65 18.58 2.86
N THR A 93 12.95 17.59 2.30
CA THR A 93 11.82 16.93 2.98
C THR A 93 12.24 15.82 3.95
N ARG A 94 13.51 15.38 3.90
CA ARG A 94 14.04 14.30 4.75
C ARG A 94 13.84 14.49 6.27
N PRO A 95 14.09 15.67 6.86
CA PRO A 95 13.87 15.88 8.30
C PRO A 95 12.39 15.92 8.68
N LEU A 96 11.51 16.25 7.74
CA LEU A 96 10.05 16.34 7.97
C LEU A 96 9.37 14.97 7.82
N LEU A 97 9.84 14.16 6.88
CA LEU A 97 9.31 12.84 6.55
C LEU A 97 10.03 11.74 7.34
N GLY A 98 9.91 11.82 8.67
CA GLY A 98 10.24 10.71 9.57
C GLY A 98 9.29 9.52 9.39
N PHE A 99 9.67 8.35 9.92
CA PHE A 99 8.86 7.13 9.82
C PHE A 99 7.45 7.32 10.41
N GLU A 100 7.37 7.92 11.60
CA GLU A 100 6.11 8.21 12.28
C GLU A 100 5.23 9.17 11.45
N THR A 101 5.80 10.24 10.91
CA THR A 101 5.07 11.19 10.06
C THR A 101 4.51 10.51 8.82
N VAL A 102 5.31 9.68 8.15
CA VAL A 102 4.88 8.96 6.94
C VAL A 102 3.71 8.03 7.26
N LEU A 103 3.79 7.28 8.36
CA LEU A 103 2.70 6.40 8.78
C LEU A 103 1.44 7.18 9.15
N ALA A 104 1.56 8.26 9.93
CA ALA A 104 0.43 9.08 10.32
C ALA A 104 -0.29 9.66 9.09
N VAL A 105 0.46 10.26 8.16
CA VAL A 105 -0.12 10.81 6.93
C VAL A 105 -0.73 9.70 6.08
N ALA A 106 -0.06 8.56 5.92
CA ALA A 106 -0.59 7.45 5.15
C ALA A 106 -1.92 6.92 5.72
N VAL A 107 -2.04 6.79 7.04
CA VAL A 107 -3.30 6.39 7.70
C VAL A 107 -4.39 7.42 7.47
N VAL A 108 -4.11 8.71 7.65
CA VAL A 108 -5.09 9.79 7.44
C VAL A 108 -5.59 9.82 6.01
N VAL A 109 -4.69 9.75 5.02
CA VAL A 109 -5.06 9.73 3.59
C VAL A 109 -5.89 8.50 3.26
N SER A 110 -5.50 7.33 3.77
CA SER A 110 -6.24 6.08 3.57
C SER A 110 -7.64 6.14 4.16
N LEU A 111 -7.77 6.72 5.35
CA LEU A 111 -9.05 6.90 6.03
C LEU A 111 -9.95 7.85 5.23
N ALA A 112 -9.40 8.97 4.74
CA ALA A 112 -10.14 9.92 3.92
C ALA A 112 -10.68 9.26 2.62
N LEU A 113 -9.88 8.41 1.97
CA LEU A 113 -10.31 7.66 0.78
C LEU A 113 -11.41 6.65 1.12
N ALA A 114 -11.25 5.93 2.24
CA ALA A 114 -12.27 4.99 2.70
C ALA A 114 -13.59 5.70 3.04
N VAL A 115 -13.54 6.85 3.70
CA VAL A 115 -14.73 7.66 4.03
C VAL A 115 -15.38 8.25 2.79
N ARG A 116 -14.60 8.78 1.84
CA ARG A 116 -15.13 9.28 0.56
C ARG A 116 -15.97 8.22 -0.15
N SER A 117 -15.51 6.96 -0.14
CA SER A 117 -16.25 5.86 -0.74
C SER A 117 -17.61 5.59 -0.06
N VAL A 118 -17.77 5.99 1.21
CA VAL A 118 -19.07 5.94 1.92
C VAL A 118 -19.99 7.03 1.40
N VAL A 119 -19.48 8.26 1.30
CA VAL A 119 -20.26 9.42 0.85
C VAL A 119 -20.78 9.22 -0.57
N GLU A 120 -19.95 8.67 -1.47
CA GLU A 120 -20.36 8.36 -2.85
C GLU A 120 -21.36 7.19 -2.96
N GLN A 121 -21.54 6.39 -1.90
CA GLN A 121 -22.49 5.27 -1.85
C GLN A 121 -23.82 5.62 -1.17
N SER A 122 -23.92 6.80 -0.55
CA SER A 122 -25.16 7.29 0.04
C SER A 122 -26.05 7.88 -1.06
N PRO A 123 -27.36 7.54 -1.11
CA PRO A 123 -28.28 7.98 -2.16
C PRO A 123 -28.52 9.49 -2.18
#